data_AF-A0A0Q8LRX9-F1
#
_entry.id   AF-A0A0Q8LRX9-F1
#
_cell.length_a   1.000
_cell.length_b   1.000
_cell.length_c   1.000
_cell.angle_alpha   90.00
_cell.angle_beta   90.00
_cell.angle_gamma   90.00
#
_symmetry.space_group_name_H-M   'P 1'
#
loop_
_entity.id
_entity.type
_entity.pdbx_description
1 polymer ?
#
loop_
_entity_poly.entity_id
_entity_poly.type
_entity_poly.pdbx_seq_one_letter_code
_entity_poly.pdbx_strand_id
1 'polypeptide(L)'
;MVTKLPSSGSMPAGQEPGCDTSGLILVHRIFRWLYRELPGLIREVVPGDTERSAIVGRYAHLDFFALHMHHETEDMALWDKLTTRDPGCALHVDQMRAQHAEVAAQLARIEPQLAPWVASADPELGEAFARDIETLRDTLFTHLGHEEYEIMPLASALLSQQEWDWMEDHTRATLAKHRRELGNDIMALQAGLLIASVPEDERHEWMRANIPAPIRLLYSLLMKRQYDRAMRELYPDRPVPSMV
;
A
#
# COMPACT_ATOMS: atom_id res chain seq x y z
N MET A 1 6.55 -13.82 17.17
CA MET A 1 6.54 -15.04 16.33
C MET A 1 5.29 -14.95 15.49
N VAL A 2 5.41 -14.90 14.15
CA VAL A 2 4.22 -14.99 13.28
C VAL A 2 3.76 -16.44 13.31
N THR A 3 2.52 -16.68 13.75
CA THR A 3 1.94 -18.02 13.74
C THR A 3 1.72 -18.45 12.30
N LYS A 4 2.28 -19.59 11.91
CA LYS A 4 2.10 -20.13 10.55
C LYS A 4 0.65 -20.62 10.43
N LEU A 5 -0.11 -20.06 9.48
CA LEU A 5 -1.47 -20.52 9.20
C LEU A 5 -1.45 -21.96 8.67
N PRO A 6 -2.51 -22.76 8.91
CA PRO A 6 -2.60 -24.10 8.36
C PRO A 6 -2.53 -24.08 6.83
N SER A 7 -1.68 -24.96 6.26
CA SER A 7 -1.45 -25.10 4.82
C SER A 7 -2.61 -25.78 4.07
N SER A 8 -3.59 -26.31 4.79
CA SER A 8 -4.66 -27.18 4.27
C SER A 8 -5.90 -26.43 3.79
N GLY A 9 -5.92 -25.09 3.81
CA GLY A 9 -7.11 -24.30 3.51
C GLY A 9 -8.22 -24.40 4.57
N SER A 10 -8.18 -25.37 5.48
CA SER A 10 -9.09 -25.47 6.63
C SER A 10 -8.92 -24.27 7.58
N MET A 11 -10.03 -23.78 8.11
CA MET A 11 -10.04 -22.73 9.12
C MET A 11 -9.27 -23.18 10.39
N PRO A 12 -8.54 -22.27 11.08
CA PRO A 12 -7.87 -22.62 12.33
C PRO A 12 -8.85 -23.11 13.40
N ALA A 13 -8.40 -24.01 14.28
CA ALA A 13 -9.26 -24.60 15.30
C ALA A 13 -9.83 -23.55 16.26
N GLY A 14 -11.15 -23.59 16.49
CA GLY A 14 -11.86 -22.66 17.38
C GLY A 14 -12.11 -21.28 16.78
N GLN A 15 -11.94 -21.12 15.47
CA GLN A 15 -12.32 -19.92 14.71
C GLN A 15 -13.62 -20.15 13.94
N GLU A 16 -14.32 -19.07 13.63
CA GLU A 16 -15.52 -19.03 12.80
C GLU A 16 -15.31 -18.10 11.60
N PRO A 17 -16.02 -18.31 10.47
CA PRO A 17 -15.99 -17.38 9.34
C PRO A 17 -16.59 -16.02 9.72
N GLY A 18 -16.07 -14.96 9.11
CA GLY A 18 -16.40 -13.58 9.47
C GLY A 18 -15.14 -12.81 9.85
N CYS A 19 -14.62 -12.02 8.92
CA CYS A 19 -13.60 -11.01 9.21
C CYS A 19 -14.01 -9.62 8.73
N ASP A 20 -13.47 -8.60 9.41
CA ASP A 20 -13.56 -7.21 9.00
C ASP A 20 -12.48 -6.89 7.97
N THR A 21 -12.90 -6.71 6.72
CA THR A 21 -12.01 -6.40 5.60
C THR A 21 -11.86 -4.89 5.36
N SER A 22 -12.56 -4.04 6.13
CA SER A 22 -12.63 -2.59 5.89
C SER A 22 -11.27 -1.87 5.96
N GLY A 23 -10.30 -2.42 6.69
CA GLY A 23 -8.92 -1.92 6.72
C GLY A 23 -8.26 -1.90 5.34
N LEU A 24 -8.63 -2.82 4.44
CA LEU A 24 -8.07 -2.89 3.09
C LEU A 24 -8.48 -1.69 2.24
N ILE A 25 -9.70 -1.17 2.42
CA ILE A 25 -10.17 0.06 1.75
C ILE A 25 -9.24 1.25 2.07
N LEU A 26 -8.78 1.34 3.32
CA LEU A 26 -7.88 2.42 3.75
C LEU A 26 -6.52 2.31 3.07
N VAL A 27 -6.02 1.08 2.88
CA VAL A 27 -4.78 0.80 2.14
C VAL A 27 -4.96 1.14 0.66
N HIS A 28 -6.08 0.74 0.04
CA HIS A 28 -6.34 1.03 -1.37
C HIS A 28 -6.52 2.53 -1.64
N ARG A 29 -7.08 3.29 -0.69
CA ARG A 29 -7.11 4.76 -0.78
C ARG A 29 -5.71 5.36 -0.80
N ILE A 30 -4.78 4.81 0.00
CA ILE A 30 -3.38 5.25 -0.01
C ILE A 30 -2.78 4.97 -1.39
N PHE A 31 -2.91 3.76 -1.93
CA PHE A 31 -2.38 3.46 -3.27
C PHE A 31 -2.98 4.34 -4.36
N ARG A 32 -4.30 4.57 -4.32
CA ARG A 32 -4.95 5.49 -5.26
C ARG A 32 -4.40 6.91 -5.16
N TRP A 33 -4.09 7.38 -3.97
CA TRP A 33 -3.47 8.69 -3.78
C TRP A 33 -2.02 8.71 -4.28
N LEU A 34 -1.18 7.78 -3.83
CA LEU A 34 0.25 7.72 -4.20
C LEU A 34 0.44 7.69 -5.72
N TYR A 35 -0.21 6.77 -6.41
CA TYR A 35 -0.06 6.60 -7.86
C TYR A 35 -0.77 7.69 -8.69
N ARG A 36 -1.68 8.47 -8.08
CA ARG A 36 -2.24 9.66 -8.71
C ARG A 36 -1.27 10.85 -8.65
N GLU A 37 -0.62 11.05 -7.51
CA GLU A 37 0.24 12.22 -7.28
C GLU A 37 1.66 12.04 -7.87
N LEU A 38 2.20 10.82 -7.87
CA LEU A 38 3.59 10.54 -8.24
C LEU A 38 4.00 11.05 -9.64
N PRO A 39 3.21 10.87 -10.72
CA PRO A 39 3.56 11.43 -12.04
C PRO A 39 3.70 12.96 -12.02
N GLY A 40 2.85 13.65 -11.25
CA GLY A 40 2.94 15.10 -11.08
C GLY A 40 4.22 15.52 -10.35
N LEU A 41 4.53 14.83 -9.26
CA LEU A 41 5.76 15.07 -8.48
C LEU A 41 7.04 14.88 -9.31
N ILE A 42 7.06 13.90 -10.22
CA ILE A 42 8.18 13.66 -11.14
C ILE A 42 8.31 14.83 -12.13
N ARG A 43 7.20 15.28 -12.74
CA ARG A 43 7.21 16.37 -13.73
C ARG A 43 7.50 17.74 -13.13
N GLU A 44 7.25 17.92 -11.85
CA GLU A 44 7.56 19.17 -11.12
C GLU A 44 9.05 19.33 -10.81
N VAL A 45 9.86 18.28 -10.95
CA VAL A 45 11.31 18.37 -10.74
C VAL A 45 11.93 19.25 -11.82
N VAL A 46 12.62 20.31 -11.38
CA VAL A 46 13.35 21.21 -12.29
C VAL A 46 14.45 20.41 -13.00
N PRO A 47 14.63 20.57 -14.33
CA PRO A 47 15.69 19.88 -15.07
C PRO A 47 17.07 20.07 -14.42
N GLY A 48 17.75 18.96 -14.12
CA GLY A 48 19.06 18.95 -13.47
C GLY A 48 19.05 19.09 -11.94
N ASP A 49 17.90 19.27 -11.29
CA ASP A 49 17.77 19.28 -9.83
C ASP A 49 17.81 17.86 -9.24
N THR A 50 19.03 17.35 -9.09
CA THR A 50 19.27 15.99 -8.58
C THR A 50 19.03 15.84 -7.09
N GLU A 51 19.02 16.93 -6.33
CA GLU A 51 18.61 16.91 -4.91
C GLU A 51 17.10 16.64 -4.82
N ARG A 52 16.31 17.35 -5.62
CA ARG A 52 14.87 17.16 -5.65
C ARG A 52 14.47 15.81 -6.25
N SER A 53 15.10 15.37 -7.34
CA SER A 53 14.82 14.05 -7.92
C SER A 53 15.14 12.92 -6.94
N ALA A 54 16.19 13.04 -6.12
CA ALA A 54 16.52 12.06 -5.09
C ALA A 54 15.44 11.95 -3.99
N ILE A 55 14.83 13.07 -3.60
CA ILE A 55 13.71 13.07 -2.66
C ILE A 55 12.51 12.36 -3.26
N VAL A 56 12.05 12.78 -4.45
CA VAL A 56 10.89 12.18 -5.12
C VAL A 56 11.14 10.71 -5.42
N GLY A 57 12.34 10.36 -5.89
CA GLY A 57 12.73 9.01 -6.21
C GLY A 57 12.76 8.08 -4.99
N ARG A 58 13.11 8.59 -3.81
CA ARG A 58 12.99 7.82 -2.56
C ARG A 58 11.53 7.46 -2.26
N TYR A 59 10.60 8.39 -2.42
CA TYR A 59 9.17 8.10 -2.22
C TYR A 59 8.62 7.17 -3.30
N ALA A 60 9.01 7.35 -4.57
CA ALA A 60 8.67 6.39 -5.64
C ALA A 60 9.13 4.96 -5.30
N HIS A 61 10.35 4.81 -4.78
CA HIS A 61 10.85 3.51 -4.33
C HIS A 61 10.02 2.92 -3.17
N LEU A 62 9.62 3.74 -2.21
CA LEU A 62 8.73 3.30 -1.11
C LEU A 62 7.36 2.86 -1.64
N ASP A 63 6.80 3.57 -2.62
CA ASP A 63 5.52 3.24 -3.24
C ASP A 63 5.57 1.90 -3.99
N PHE A 64 6.65 1.64 -4.73
CA PHE A 64 6.87 0.35 -5.41
C PHE A 64 7.06 -0.79 -4.41
N PHE A 65 7.89 -0.57 -3.38
CA PHE A 65 8.09 -1.55 -2.32
C PHE A 65 6.78 -1.90 -1.59
N ALA A 66 5.97 -0.88 -1.27
CA ALA A 66 4.68 -1.08 -0.62
C ALA A 66 3.70 -1.86 -1.51
N LEU A 67 3.67 -1.58 -2.81
CA LEU A 67 2.79 -2.27 -3.75
C LEU A 67 3.17 -3.75 -3.93
N HIS A 68 4.46 -4.06 -4.09
CA HIS A 68 4.93 -5.46 -4.10
C HIS A 68 4.54 -6.20 -2.83
N MET A 69 4.83 -5.60 -1.67
CA MET A 69 4.52 -6.23 -0.38
C MET A 69 3.02 -6.51 -0.21
N HIS A 70 2.15 -5.59 -0.64
CA HIS A 70 0.70 -5.75 -0.60
C HIS A 70 0.24 -6.94 -1.44
N HIS A 71 0.57 -6.96 -2.73
CA HIS A 71 0.17 -8.03 -3.63
C HIS A 71 0.78 -9.39 -3.23
N GLU A 72 2.05 -9.42 -2.80
CA GLU A 72 2.68 -10.66 -2.30
C GLU A 72 1.98 -11.18 -1.04
N THR A 73 1.56 -10.30 -0.14
CA THR A 73 0.84 -10.69 1.08
C THR A 73 -0.52 -11.32 0.73
N GLU A 74 -1.25 -10.76 -0.22
CA GLU A 74 -2.51 -11.29 -0.71
C GLU A 74 -2.33 -12.61 -1.46
N ASP A 75 -1.31 -12.70 -2.31
CA ASP A 75 -0.95 -13.93 -3.02
C ASP A 75 -0.69 -15.09 -2.05
N MET A 76 -0.07 -14.80 -0.92
CA MET A 76 0.20 -15.78 0.15
C MET A 76 -1.05 -16.11 0.98
N ALA A 77 -1.94 -15.15 1.19
CA ALA A 77 -3.00 -15.25 2.19
C ALA A 77 -4.36 -15.65 1.63
N LEU A 78 -4.73 -15.19 0.44
CA LEU A 78 -6.13 -15.18 0.00
C LEU A 78 -6.45 -16.28 -1.02
N TRP A 79 -5.80 -16.27 -2.18
CA TRP A 79 -6.29 -16.94 -3.38
C TRP A 79 -6.56 -18.43 -3.24
N ASP A 80 -5.60 -19.19 -2.69
CA ASP A 80 -5.76 -20.64 -2.55
C ASP A 80 -6.80 -20.99 -1.46
N LYS A 81 -6.91 -20.17 -0.41
CA LYS A 81 -7.92 -20.38 0.64
C LYS A 81 -9.32 -20.13 0.10
N LEU A 82 -9.50 -19.05 -0.64
CA LEU A 82 -10.79 -18.68 -1.23
C LEU A 82 -11.27 -19.78 -2.17
N THR A 83 -10.45 -20.18 -3.14
CA THR A 83 -10.82 -21.23 -4.12
C THR A 83 -11.03 -22.60 -3.48
N THR A 84 -10.29 -22.93 -2.41
CA THR A 84 -10.49 -24.20 -1.68
C THR A 84 -11.81 -24.21 -0.90
N ARG A 85 -12.21 -23.09 -0.30
CA ARG A 85 -13.42 -22.99 0.54
C ARG A 85 -14.68 -22.74 -0.27
N ASP A 86 -14.56 -22.00 -1.37
CA ASP A 86 -15.64 -21.76 -2.32
C ASP A 86 -15.12 -21.86 -3.76
N PRO A 87 -15.20 -23.06 -4.39
CA PRO A 87 -14.81 -23.23 -5.79
C PRO A 87 -15.58 -22.34 -6.77
N GLY A 88 -16.74 -21.80 -6.39
CA GLY A 88 -17.52 -20.87 -7.21
C GLY A 88 -16.81 -19.55 -7.48
N CYS A 89 -15.86 -19.15 -6.63
CA CYS A 89 -15.11 -17.90 -6.80
C CYS A 89 -13.87 -18.03 -7.69
N ALA A 90 -13.61 -19.21 -8.29
CA ALA A 90 -12.38 -19.47 -9.04
C ALA A 90 -12.11 -18.44 -10.14
N LEU A 91 -13.15 -18.03 -10.89
CA LEU A 91 -13.00 -17.03 -11.95
C LEU A 91 -12.56 -15.65 -11.41
N HIS A 92 -13.09 -15.22 -10.27
CA HIS A 92 -12.70 -13.95 -9.64
C HIS A 92 -11.25 -14.02 -9.12
N VAL A 93 -10.87 -15.15 -8.51
CA VAL A 93 -9.50 -15.34 -8.03
C VAL A 93 -8.50 -15.41 -9.20
N ASP A 94 -8.82 -16.12 -10.28
CA ASP A 94 -7.98 -16.17 -11.48
C ASP A 94 -7.82 -14.78 -12.11
N GLN A 95 -8.88 -13.96 -12.08
CA GLN A 95 -8.81 -12.56 -12.50
C GLN A 95 -7.85 -11.74 -11.62
N MET A 96 -7.88 -11.90 -10.30
CA MET A 96 -6.92 -11.21 -9.40
C MET A 96 -5.48 -11.62 -9.68
N ARG A 97 -5.21 -12.93 -9.83
CA ARG A 97 -3.88 -13.45 -10.16
C ARG A 97 -3.36 -12.88 -11.48
N ALA A 98 -4.21 -12.78 -12.50
CA ALA A 98 -3.85 -12.19 -13.78
C ALA A 98 -3.56 -10.69 -13.65
N GLN A 99 -4.34 -9.95 -12.85
CA GLN A 99 -4.12 -8.52 -12.60
C GLN A 99 -2.85 -8.26 -11.80
N HIS A 100 -2.54 -9.06 -10.77
CA HIS A 100 -1.27 -9.02 -10.04
C HIS A 100 -0.09 -9.25 -10.97
N ALA A 101 -0.18 -10.23 -11.86
CA ALA A 101 0.88 -10.52 -12.84
C ALA A 101 1.09 -9.34 -13.82
N GLU A 102 0.03 -8.68 -14.27
CA GLU A 102 0.15 -7.50 -15.14
C GLU A 102 0.78 -6.32 -14.40
N VAL A 103 0.36 -6.03 -13.17
CA VAL A 103 0.98 -4.99 -12.34
C VAL A 103 2.46 -5.28 -12.10
N ALA A 104 2.81 -6.53 -11.77
CA ALA A 104 4.20 -6.94 -11.59
C ALA A 104 5.02 -6.76 -12.87
N ALA A 105 4.45 -7.09 -14.04
CA ALA A 105 5.10 -6.90 -15.33
C ALA A 105 5.33 -5.41 -15.66
N GLN A 106 4.42 -4.53 -15.26
CA GLN A 106 4.56 -3.07 -15.40
C GLN A 106 5.65 -2.53 -14.47
N LEU A 107 5.62 -2.91 -13.17
CA LEU A 107 6.65 -2.53 -12.20
C LEU A 107 8.06 -2.95 -12.65
N ALA A 108 8.21 -4.16 -13.21
CA ALA A 108 9.48 -4.65 -13.75
C ALA A 108 10.05 -3.78 -14.90
N ARG A 109 9.19 -3.04 -15.61
CA ARG A 109 9.61 -2.07 -16.65
C ARG A 109 9.84 -0.66 -16.09
N ILE A 110 9.10 -0.29 -15.05
CA ILE A 110 9.11 1.05 -14.44
C ILE A 110 10.31 1.24 -13.52
N GLU A 111 10.57 0.28 -12.62
CA GLU A 111 11.61 0.41 -11.59
C GLU A 111 13.03 0.69 -12.13
N PRO A 112 13.49 0.05 -13.23
CA PRO A 112 14.81 0.35 -13.79
C PRO A 112 14.99 1.80 -14.26
N GLN A 113 13.90 2.55 -14.49
CA GLN A 113 13.94 3.94 -14.92
C GLN A 113 14.29 4.89 -13.77
N LEU A 114 14.08 4.46 -12.53
CA LEU A 114 14.25 5.29 -11.34
C LEU A 114 15.70 5.79 -11.20
N ALA A 115 16.69 4.90 -11.26
CA ALA A 115 18.08 5.27 -11.04
C ALA A 115 18.64 6.28 -12.08
N PRO A 116 18.47 6.06 -13.41
CA PRO A 116 18.89 7.02 -14.42
C PRO A 116 18.22 8.40 -14.26
N TRP A 117 16.91 8.42 -13.97
CA TRP A 117 16.19 9.67 -13.75
C TRP A 117 16.66 10.40 -12.48
N VAL A 118 16.79 9.70 -11.35
CA VAL A 118 17.30 10.31 -10.10
C VAL A 118 18.70 10.90 -10.30
N ALA A 119 19.58 10.19 -11.02
CA ALA A 119 20.96 10.63 -11.22
C ALA A 119 21.11 11.90 -12.09
N SER A 120 20.12 12.20 -12.92
CA SER A 120 20.21 13.27 -13.92
C SER A 120 19.17 14.38 -13.76
N ALA A 121 18.02 14.07 -13.16
CA ALA A 121 16.80 14.88 -13.24
C ALA A 121 16.51 15.30 -14.71
N ASP A 122 16.77 14.39 -15.65
CA ASP A 122 16.55 14.63 -17.06
C ASP A 122 15.04 14.68 -17.37
N PRO A 123 14.55 15.71 -18.09
CA PRO A 123 13.13 15.89 -18.34
C PRO A 123 12.55 14.83 -19.29
N GLU A 124 13.32 14.29 -20.23
CA GLU A 124 12.84 13.25 -21.15
C GLU A 124 12.70 11.90 -20.41
N LEU A 125 13.68 11.56 -19.57
CA LEU A 125 13.60 10.40 -18.67
C LEU A 125 12.46 10.54 -17.68
N GLY A 126 12.29 11.72 -17.08
CA GLY A 126 11.20 11.99 -16.12
C GLY A 126 9.83 11.86 -16.76
N GLU A 127 9.66 12.38 -17.97
CA GLU A 127 8.40 12.28 -18.69
C GLU A 127 8.09 10.84 -19.15
N ALA A 128 9.09 10.07 -19.58
CA ALA A 128 8.91 8.64 -19.86
C ALA A 128 8.49 7.86 -18.60
N PHE A 129 9.19 8.10 -17.49
CA PHE A 129 8.91 7.46 -16.22
C PHE A 129 7.51 7.80 -15.69
N ALA A 130 7.10 9.07 -15.76
CA ALA A 130 5.78 9.51 -15.36
C ALA A 130 4.65 8.85 -16.18
N ARG A 131 4.82 8.70 -17.50
CA ARG A 131 3.82 8.05 -18.36
C ARG A 131 3.64 6.57 -18.07
N ASP A 132 4.74 5.86 -17.79
CA ASP A 132 4.65 4.44 -17.45
C ASP A 132 3.96 4.26 -16.07
N ILE A 133 4.22 5.15 -15.12
CA ILE A 133 3.50 5.19 -13.83
C ILE A 133 2.01 5.49 -14.02
N GLU A 134 1.63 6.37 -14.96
CA GLU A 134 0.21 6.63 -15.28
C GLU A 134 -0.48 5.38 -15.86
N THR A 135 0.22 4.61 -16.69
CA THR A 135 -0.27 3.33 -17.20
C THR A 135 -0.45 2.30 -16.08
N LEU A 136 0.51 2.25 -15.15
CA LEU A 136 0.41 1.43 -13.94
C LEU A 136 -0.74 1.87 -13.04
N ARG A 137 -0.92 3.18 -12.82
CA ARG A 137 -2.02 3.75 -12.04
C ARG A 137 -3.37 3.28 -12.58
N ASP A 138 -3.59 3.37 -13.90
CA ASP A 138 -4.88 3.02 -14.50
C ASP A 138 -5.18 1.51 -14.38
N THR A 139 -4.15 0.68 -14.55
CA THR A 139 -4.22 -0.78 -14.31
C THR A 139 -4.54 -1.07 -12.86
N LEU A 140 -3.80 -0.44 -11.94
CA LEU A 140 -3.94 -0.62 -10.50
C LEU A 140 -5.33 -0.18 -10.03
N PHE A 141 -5.86 0.94 -10.50
CA PHE A 141 -7.17 1.44 -10.04
C PHE A 141 -8.30 0.50 -10.42
N THR A 142 -8.21 -0.07 -11.62
CA THR A 142 -9.13 -1.10 -12.10
C THR A 142 -9.02 -2.36 -11.25
N HIS A 143 -7.81 -2.80 -10.96
CA HIS A 143 -7.55 -3.95 -10.09
C HIS A 143 -8.13 -3.76 -8.67
N LEU A 144 -7.77 -2.66 -7.98
CA LEU A 144 -8.25 -2.37 -6.64
C LEU A 144 -9.78 -2.29 -6.57
N GLY A 145 -10.43 -1.75 -7.62
CA GLY A 145 -11.90 -1.71 -7.69
C GLY A 145 -12.54 -3.09 -7.80
N HIS A 146 -11.97 -3.99 -8.60
CA HIS A 146 -12.45 -5.37 -8.68
C HIS A 146 -12.21 -6.12 -7.38
N GLU A 147 -11.05 -5.98 -6.75
CA GLU A 147 -10.75 -6.63 -5.48
C GLU A 147 -11.74 -6.20 -4.38
N GLU A 148 -12.01 -4.89 -4.27
CA GLU A 148 -12.97 -4.35 -3.30
C GLU A 148 -14.38 -4.90 -3.49
N TYR A 149 -14.82 -5.08 -4.74
CA TYR A 149 -16.18 -5.50 -5.04
C TYR A 149 -16.37 -7.02 -5.05
N GLU A 150 -15.37 -7.76 -5.53
CA GLU A 150 -15.48 -9.18 -5.83
C GLU A 150 -14.82 -10.05 -4.76
N ILE A 151 -13.69 -9.62 -4.19
CA ILE A 151 -12.89 -10.44 -3.27
C ILE A 151 -13.18 -10.11 -1.83
N MET A 152 -13.24 -8.83 -1.44
CA MET A 152 -13.41 -8.46 -0.04
C MET A 152 -14.67 -9.06 0.61
N PRO A 153 -15.85 -9.12 -0.05
CA PRO A 153 -17.02 -9.79 0.52
C PRO A 153 -16.82 -11.30 0.69
N LEU A 154 -16.16 -11.96 -0.27
CA LEU A 154 -15.82 -13.38 -0.17
C LEU A 154 -14.84 -13.63 0.97
N ALA A 155 -13.83 -12.78 1.11
CA ALA A 155 -12.87 -12.88 2.18
C ALA A 155 -13.54 -12.72 3.55
N SER A 156 -14.40 -11.72 3.69
CA SER A 156 -15.21 -11.52 4.90
C SER A 156 -16.06 -12.74 5.25
N ALA A 157 -16.68 -13.38 4.25
CA ALA A 157 -17.54 -14.54 4.45
C ALA A 157 -16.80 -15.86 4.72
N LEU A 158 -15.57 -16.01 4.18
CA LEU A 158 -14.87 -17.31 4.15
C LEU A 158 -13.65 -17.38 5.07
N LEU A 159 -13.05 -16.26 5.46
CA LEU A 159 -11.91 -16.22 6.38
C LEU A 159 -12.37 -15.90 7.80
N SER A 160 -11.59 -16.35 8.79
CA SER A 160 -11.73 -15.88 10.16
C SER A 160 -10.93 -14.59 10.36
N GLN A 161 -11.29 -13.82 11.40
CA GLN A 161 -10.52 -12.63 11.76
C GLN A 161 -9.04 -12.94 12.00
N GLN A 162 -8.71 -14.07 12.63
CA GLN A 162 -7.30 -14.46 12.85
C GLN A 162 -6.52 -14.67 11.54
N GLU A 163 -7.14 -15.25 10.52
CA GLU A 163 -6.48 -15.42 9.22
C GLU A 163 -6.29 -14.07 8.51
N TRP A 164 -7.23 -13.15 8.69
CA TRP A 164 -7.13 -11.80 8.16
C TRP A 164 -6.05 -10.97 8.87
N ASP A 165 -6.02 -11.01 10.20
CA ASP A 165 -5.02 -10.33 11.04
C ASP A 165 -3.59 -10.77 10.72
N TRP A 166 -3.40 -11.99 10.20
CA TRP A 166 -2.11 -12.48 9.76
C TRP A 166 -1.49 -11.57 8.68
N MET A 167 -2.28 -11.01 7.77
CA MET A 167 -1.78 -10.11 6.73
C MET A 167 -1.22 -8.84 7.36
N GLU A 168 -1.95 -8.23 8.29
CA GLU A 168 -1.49 -7.03 9.00
C GLU A 168 -0.22 -7.31 9.81
N ASP A 169 -0.16 -8.45 10.51
CA ASP A 169 1.03 -8.93 11.22
C ASP A 169 2.22 -9.12 10.28
N HIS A 170 1.98 -9.73 9.10
CA HIS A 170 2.98 -9.96 8.09
C HIS A 170 3.56 -8.64 7.56
N THR A 171 2.70 -7.70 7.16
CA THR A 171 3.10 -6.36 6.70
C THR A 171 3.92 -5.63 7.76
N ARG A 172 3.48 -5.59 9.03
CA ARG A 172 4.24 -4.94 10.12
C ARG A 172 5.60 -5.59 10.34
N ALA A 173 5.67 -6.92 10.31
CA ALA A 173 6.92 -7.65 10.47
C ALA A 173 7.90 -7.39 9.32
N THR A 174 7.40 -7.38 8.08
CA THR A 174 8.19 -7.09 6.87
C THR A 174 8.73 -5.66 6.90
N LEU A 175 7.90 -4.66 7.21
CA LEU A 175 8.36 -3.28 7.36
C LEU A 175 9.39 -3.12 8.49
N ALA A 176 9.22 -3.82 9.61
CA ALA A 176 10.19 -3.78 10.71
C ALA A 176 11.55 -4.38 10.30
N LYS A 177 11.53 -5.46 9.51
CA LYS A 177 12.73 -6.11 8.97
C LYS A 177 13.49 -5.20 7.99
N HIS A 178 12.77 -4.46 7.15
CA HIS A 178 13.34 -3.57 6.14
C HIS A 178 13.53 -2.12 6.62
N ARG A 179 13.26 -1.82 7.90
CA ARG A 179 13.32 -0.46 8.46
C ARG A 179 14.63 0.31 8.18
N ARG A 180 15.77 -0.38 8.18
CA ARG A 180 17.07 0.28 7.93
C ARG A 180 17.24 0.72 6.48
N GLU A 181 16.64 -0.03 5.55
CA GLU A 181 16.64 0.23 4.11
C GLU A 181 15.62 1.30 3.75
N LEU A 182 14.39 1.18 4.27
CA LEU A 182 13.26 2.05 3.93
C LEU A 182 13.26 3.39 4.69
N GLY A 183 14.05 3.50 5.76
CA GLY A 183 14.10 4.68 6.61
C GLY A 183 13.53 4.44 8.02
N ASN A 184 14.16 5.07 9.01
CA ASN A 184 13.85 4.85 10.42
C ASN A 184 12.43 5.31 10.82
N ASP A 185 11.82 6.15 10.01
CA ASP A 185 10.49 6.75 10.12
C ASP A 185 9.42 6.01 9.31
N ILE A 186 9.73 4.89 8.66
CA ILE A 186 8.76 4.15 7.83
C ILE A 186 7.47 3.79 8.56
N MET A 187 7.56 3.44 9.86
CA MET A 187 6.39 3.15 10.69
C MET A 187 5.54 4.41 10.95
N ALA A 188 6.20 5.56 11.07
CA ALA A 188 5.50 6.83 11.23
C ALA A 188 4.82 7.26 9.93
N LEU A 189 5.49 7.04 8.79
CA LEU A 189 4.94 7.28 7.46
C LEU A 189 3.69 6.41 7.23
N GLN A 190 3.79 5.10 7.45
CA GLN A 190 2.67 4.17 7.29
C GLN A 190 1.47 4.54 8.19
N ALA A 191 1.70 4.80 9.48
CA ALA A 191 0.64 5.19 10.39
C ALA A 191 -0.02 6.52 9.99
N GLY A 192 0.78 7.48 9.53
CA GLY A 192 0.27 8.77 9.07
C GLY A 192 -0.57 8.66 7.80
N LEU A 193 -0.14 7.83 6.83
CA LEU A 193 -0.91 7.55 5.62
C LEU A 193 -2.23 6.84 5.93
N LEU A 194 -2.23 5.83 6.82
CA LEU A 194 -3.46 5.15 7.27
C LEU A 194 -4.44 6.08 7.95
N ILE A 195 -3.97 7.02 8.78
CA ILE A 195 -4.85 8.01 9.40
C ILE A 195 -5.35 9.02 8.35
N ALA A 196 -4.49 9.41 7.39
CA ALA A 196 -4.86 10.34 6.33
C ALA A 196 -5.90 9.78 5.35
N SER A 197 -5.99 8.46 5.18
CA SER A 197 -6.95 7.80 4.29
C SER A 197 -8.38 7.71 4.84
N VAL A 198 -8.56 8.06 6.10
CA VAL A 198 -9.88 8.25 6.73
C VAL A 198 -10.37 9.67 6.44
N PRO A 199 -11.66 9.89 6.11
CA PRO A 199 -12.25 11.22 5.96
C PRO A 199 -11.96 12.12 7.17
N GLU A 200 -11.66 13.40 6.94
CA GLU A 200 -11.14 14.30 7.98
C GLU A 200 -12.07 14.45 9.19
N ASP A 201 -13.38 14.49 8.94
CA ASP A 201 -14.43 14.58 9.96
C ASP A 201 -14.60 13.29 10.78
N GLU A 202 -14.23 12.13 10.23
CA GLU A 202 -14.32 10.83 10.89
C GLU A 202 -13.03 10.41 11.62
N ARG A 203 -11.88 10.97 11.23
CA ARG A 203 -10.53 10.57 11.72
C ARG A 203 -10.44 10.41 13.23
N HIS A 204 -10.94 11.38 13.99
CA HIS A 204 -10.81 11.35 15.45
C HIS A 204 -11.59 10.19 16.09
N GLU A 205 -12.79 9.91 15.60
CA GLU A 205 -13.59 8.80 16.08
C GLU A 205 -13.01 7.46 15.64
N TRP A 206 -12.62 7.35 14.36
CA TRP A 206 -11.97 6.17 13.83
C TRP A 206 -10.70 5.81 14.60
N MET A 207 -9.85 6.79 14.90
CA MET A 207 -8.64 6.55 15.70
C MET A 207 -8.99 6.04 17.11
N ARG A 208 -10.02 6.60 17.76
CA ARG A 208 -10.43 6.14 19.10
C ARG A 208 -10.95 4.70 19.09
N ALA A 209 -11.66 4.30 18.04
CA ALA A 209 -12.23 2.98 17.90
C ALA A 209 -11.19 1.92 17.52
N ASN A 210 -10.27 2.25 16.61
CA ASN A 210 -9.39 1.27 15.97
C ASN A 210 -7.94 1.28 16.50
N ILE A 211 -7.49 2.35 17.17
CA ILE A 211 -6.12 2.48 17.64
C ILE A 211 -6.07 2.46 19.18
N PRO A 212 -5.36 1.51 19.81
CA PRO A 212 -5.15 1.47 21.24
C PRO A 212 -4.57 2.78 21.79
N ALA A 213 -5.02 3.18 22.99
CA ALA A 213 -4.62 4.45 23.62
C ALA A 213 -3.09 4.68 23.70
N PRO A 214 -2.25 3.66 24.04
CA PRO A 214 -0.80 3.83 24.05
C PRO A 214 -0.22 4.17 22.66
N ILE A 215 -0.76 3.56 21.60
CA ILE A 215 -0.33 3.80 20.21
C ILE A 215 -0.78 5.20 19.75
N ARG A 216 -2.01 5.62 20.10
CA ARG A 216 -2.47 7.00 19.84
C ARG A 216 -1.60 8.06 20.49
N LEU A 217 -1.15 7.81 21.73
CA LEU A 217 -0.25 8.70 22.44
C LEU A 217 1.13 8.73 21.77
N LEU A 218 1.70 7.57 21.44
CA LEU A 218 2.96 7.46 20.70
C LEU A 218 2.90 8.21 19.36
N TYR A 219 1.80 8.05 18.62
CA TYR A 219 1.59 8.73 17.36
C TYR A 219 1.57 10.25 17.54
N SER A 220 0.77 10.74 18.49
CA SER A 220 0.60 12.17 18.75
C SER A 220 1.89 12.86 19.21
N LEU A 221 2.71 12.17 20.02
CA LEU A 221 3.93 12.74 20.58
C LEU A 221 5.13 12.67 19.62
N LEU A 222 5.25 11.61 18.82
CA LEU A 222 6.45 11.32 18.04
C LEU A 222 6.17 11.11 16.54
N MET A 223 5.30 10.15 16.20
CA MET A 223 5.17 9.69 14.81
C MET A 223 4.53 10.75 13.91
N LYS A 224 3.55 11.51 14.42
CA LYS A 224 2.91 12.57 13.64
C LYS A 224 3.91 13.59 13.10
N ARG A 225 4.89 13.99 13.93
CA ARG A 225 5.92 14.96 13.51
C ARG A 225 6.83 14.41 12.40
N GLN A 226 7.11 13.11 12.42
CA GLN A 226 7.90 12.43 11.40
C GLN A 226 7.11 12.33 10.09
N TYR A 227 5.84 11.91 10.16
CA TYR A 227 4.92 11.93 9.02
C TYR A 227 4.78 13.33 8.41
N ASP A 228 4.49 14.35 9.22
CA ASP A 228 4.34 15.73 8.74
C ASP A 228 5.65 16.26 8.11
N ARG A 229 6.82 15.80 8.59
CA ARG A 229 8.10 16.14 7.99
C ARG A 229 8.26 15.49 6.62
N ALA A 230 7.95 14.21 6.48
CA ALA A 230 7.98 13.51 5.21
C ALA A 230 7.04 14.17 4.19
N MET A 231 5.84 14.55 4.62
CA MET A 231 4.89 15.26 3.75
C MET A 231 5.39 16.65 3.34
N ARG A 232 6.02 17.43 4.23
CA ARG A 232 6.63 18.72 3.87
C ARG A 232 7.84 18.55 2.95
N GLU A 233 8.59 17.47 3.09
CA GLU A 233 9.71 17.17 2.21
C GLU A 233 9.21 16.82 0.79
N LEU A 234 8.11 16.08 0.69
CA LEU A 234 7.48 15.75 -0.58
C LEU A 234 6.72 16.93 -1.21
N TYR A 235 6.15 17.82 -0.40
CA TYR A 235 5.37 18.99 -0.82
C TYR A 235 5.88 20.29 -0.14
N PRO A 236 7.06 20.82 -0.53
CA PRO A 236 7.72 21.92 0.20
C PRO A 236 6.98 23.26 0.11
N ASP A 237 6.40 23.58 -1.05
CA ASP A 237 5.84 24.91 -1.34
C ASP A 237 4.31 24.91 -1.51
N ARG A 238 3.65 23.82 -1.11
CA ARG A 238 2.19 23.70 -1.21
C ARG A 238 1.59 22.80 -0.14
N PRO A 239 0.28 22.93 0.15
CA PRO A 239 -0.43 21.96 0.96
C PRO A 239 -0.35 20.56 0.36
N VAL A 240 -0.35 19.55 1.22
CA VAL A 240 -0.45 18.15 0.82
C VAL A 240 -1.82 17.93 0.14
N PRO A 241 -1.88 17.35 -1.07
CA PRO A 241 -3.14 17.04 -1.74
C PRO A 241 -4.04 16.15 -0.88
N SER A 242 -5.35 16.41 -0.87
CA SER A 242 -6.28 15.57 -0.11
C SER A 242 -6.28 14.13 -0.62
N MET A 243 -6.31 13.19 0.32
CA MET A 243 -6.43 11.76 0.05
C MET A 243 -7.87 11.34 -0.23
N VAL A 244 -8.82 12.01 0.42
CA VAL A 244 -10.27 11.77 0.39
C VAL A 244 -10.96 13.01 -0.16
#